data_AF-A0A847IER8-F1
#
_entry.id   AF-A0A847IER8-F1
#
_cell.length_a   1.000
_cell.length_b   1.000
_cell.length_c   1.000
_cell.angle_alpha   90.00
_cell.angle_beta   90.00
_cell.angle_gamma   90.00
#
_symmetry.space_group_name_H-M   'P 1'
#
loop_
_entity.id
_entity.type
_entity.pdbx_description
1 polymer ?
#
loop_
_entity_poly.entity_id
_entity_poly.type
_entity_poly.pdbx_seq_one_letter_code
_entity_poly.pdbx_strand_id
1 'polypeptide(L)'
;MDDRDAHLEIPVEGIDWCTRQPYPEAVLEDVVEVDLDWWNDRLANRQIPAQVSGRTVDGNQVWKGKAFIRRGDLEPGVPGLEMGEEPEFDRLYMCAAWLAEHPSRGGNRRFVDIREPQSGRRFEAVERALIACRSAPGLFEASAYRDWSGWPTAPGVGHSLMSLYCWAIGRGGDRPQLLDNDSAGSLTWHGWMVASSVSTYSVRRYVRYNALIHRWARSASVQPELVEMWLNRDWQIRLAETTRRRDGSAL
;
A
#
# COMPACT_ATOMS: atom_id res chain seq x y z
N MET A 1 -20.70 4.15 8.28
CA MET A 1 -20.71 3.10 7.22
C MET A 1 -21.70 3.53 6.15
N ASP A 2 -21.44 3.24 4.88
CA ASP A 2 -22.39 3.57 3.81
C ASP A 2 -23.41 2.43 3.71
N ASP A 3 -24.70 2.74 3.86
CA ASP A 3 -25.79 1.74 3.89
C ASP A 3 -25.81 0.85 2.65
N ARG A 4 -25.29 1.36 1.52
CA ARG A 4 -25.16 0.62 0.27
C ARG A 4 -24.26 -0.60 0.37
N ASP A 5 -23.29 -0.59 1.28
CA ASP A 5 -22.32 -1.67 1.44
C ASP A 5 -22.68 -2.61 2.60
N ALA A 6 -23.78 -2.36 3.33
CA ALA A 6 -24.10 -3.09 4.56
C ALA A 6 -24.37 -4.59 4.35
N HIS A 7 -24.90 -4.96 3.18
CA HIS A 7 -25.22 -6.33 2.81
C HIS A 7 -23.99 -7.17 2.38
N LEU A 8 -22.81 -6.55 2.22
CA LEU A 8 -21.61 -7.24 1.78
C LEU A 8 -20.94 -7.96 2.94
N GLU A 9 -20.88 -9.29 2.89
CA GLU A 9 -20.20 -10.11 3.89
C GLU A 9 -18.92 -10.69 3.30
N ILE A 10 -17.92 -10.90 4.16
CA ILE A 10 -16.71 -11.61 3.74
C ILE A 10 -17.10 -13.06 3.41
N PRO A 11 -16.71 -13.59 2.23
CA PRO A 11 -16.97 -14.98 1.89
C PRO A 11 -16.37 -15.96 2.89
N VAL A 12 -16.98 -17.14 3.00
CA VAL A 12 -16.53 -18.20 3.94
C VAL A 12 -15.07 -18.59 3.66
N GLU A 13 -14.67 -18.67 2.39
CA GLU A 13 -13.30 -18.96 2.00
C GLU A 13 -12.31 -17.87 2.46
N GLY A 14 -12.78 -16.63 2.55
CA GLY A 14 -12.02 -15.50 3.10
C GLY A 14 -11.84 -15.61 4.61
N ILE A 15 -12.90 -15.94 5.33
CA ILE A 15 -12.84 -16.20 6.78
C ILE A 15 -11.87 -17.34 7.06
N ASP A 16 -12.04 -18.46 6.36
CA ASP A 16 -11.22 -19.66 6.54
C ASP A 16 -9.75 -19.39 6.26
N TRP A 17 -9.43 -18.61 5.22
CA TRP A 17 -8.03 -18.28 4.93
C TRP A 17 -7.45 -17.36 6.00
N CYS A 18 -8.14 -16.25 6.33
CA CYS A 18 -7.63 -15.24 7.24
C CYS A 18 -7.40 -15.80 8.65
N THR A 19 -8.32 -16.60 9.17
CA THR A 19 -8.22 -17.20 10.52
C THR A 19 -7.09 -18.21 10.65
N ARG A 20 -6.62 -18.78 9.54
CA ARG A 20 -5.47 -19.70 9.50
C ARG A 20 -4.13 -18.99 9.26
N GLN A 21 -4.13 -17.69 9.00
CA GLN A 21 -2.91 -16.95 8.75
C GLN A 21 -2.34 -16.32 10.03
N PRO A 22 -1.10 -16.66 10.43
CA PRO A 22 -0.39 -15.89 11.44
C PRO A 22 -0.04 -14.49 10.90
N TYR A 23 -0.55 -13.45 11.56
CA TYR A 23 -0.38 -12.06 11.14
C TYR A 23 1.08 -11.65 10.90
N PRO A 24 2.04 -11.93 11.81
CA PRO A 24 3.43 -11.51 11.60
C PRO A 24 4.01 -12.09 10.30
N GLU A 25 3.74 -13.36 10.02
CA GLU A 25 4.30 -14.07 8.87
C GLU A 25 3.59 -13.69 7.56
N ALA A 26 2.26 -13.54 7.59
CA ALA A 26 1.48 -13.24 6.40
C ALA A 26 1.51 -11.75 6.00
N VAL A 27 1.75 -10.84 6.95
CA VAL A 27 1.68 -9.40 6.71
C VAL A 27 3.04 -8.74 6.91
N LEU A 28 3.67 -8.89 8.07
CA LEU A 28 4.88 -8.13 8.39
C LEU A 28 6.11 -8.69 7.65
N GLU A 29 6.19 -10.00 7.50
CA GLU A 29 7.27 -10.72 6.80
C GLU A 29 7.07 -10.82 5.28
N ASP A 30 6.03 -10.16 4.73
CA ASP A 30 5.81 -10.06 3.30
C ASP A 30 6.94 -9.27 2.63
N VAL A 31 7.81 -9.97 1.91
CA VAL A 31 9.17 -9.53 1.57
C VAL A 31 9.39 -9.45 0.06
N VAL A 32 10.14 -8.42 -0.35
CA VAL A 32 10.60 -8.27 -1.74
C VAL A 32 12.12 -8.12 -1.79
N GLU A 33 12.73 -8.57 -2.88
CA GLU A 33 14.12 -8.26 -3.23
C GLU A 33 14.16 -6.94 -4.02
N VAL A 34 15.04 -6.03 -3.63
CA VAL A 34 15.17 -4.68 -4.21
C VAL A 34 16.61 -4.44 -4.67
N ASP A 35 16.74 -3.91 -5.89
CA ASP A 35 17.99 -3.32 -6.38
C ASP A 35 18.14 -1.89 -5.85
N LEU A 36 18.92 -1.74 -4.77
CA LEU A 36 19.14 -0.46 -4.10
C LEU A 36 19.96 0.51 -4.95
N ASP A 37 20.86 0.01 -5.80
CA ASP A 37 21.66 0.85 -6.68
C ASP A 37 20.76 1.56 -7.70
N TRP A 38 19.81 0.82 -8.30
CA TRP A 38 18.83 1.43 -9.21
C TRP A 38 17.99 2.53 -8.55
N TRP A 39 17.56 2.32 -7.31
CA TRP A 39 16.74 3.30 -6.58
C TRP A 39 17.57 4.52 -6.18
N ASN A 40 18.71 4.29 -5.51
CA ASN A 40 19.52 5.35 -4.93
C ASN A 40 20.26 6.16 -6.00
N ASP A 41 20.71 5.55 -7.10
CA ASP A 41 21.27 6.30 -8.23
C ASP A 41 20.23 7.23 -8.86
N ARG A 42 18.96 6.80 -8.94
CA ARG A 42 17.89 7.62 -9.51
C ARG A 42 17.45 8.75 -8.59
N LEU A 43 17.43 8.51 -7.29
CA LEU A 43 17.20 9.53 -6.26
C LEU A 43 18.30 10.59 -6.32
N ALA A 44 19.56 10.18 -6.33
CA ALA A 44 20.73 11.06 -6.44
C ALA A 44 20.72 11.87 -7.76
N ASN A 45 20.52 11.21 -8.90
CA ASN A 45 20.43 11.87 -10.21
C ASN A 45 19.29 12.91 -10.29
N ARG A 46 18.21 12.69 -9.54
CA ARG A 46 17.09 13.63 -9.44
C ARG A 46 17.17 14.51 -8.21
N GLN A 47 18.27 14.50 -7.45
CA GLN A 47 18.45 15.31 -6.24
C GLN A 47 17.22 15.25 -5.32
N ILE A 48 16.62 14.08 -5.19
CA ILE A 48 15.52 13.83 -4.27
C ILE A 48 16.18 13.42 -2.95
N PRO A 49 15.94 14.14 -1.83
CA PRO A 49 16.65 13.89 -0.58
C PRO A 49 16.01 12.68 0.12
N ALA A 50 16.19 11.52 -0.48
CA ALA A 50 15.74 10.25 0.05
C ALA A 50 16.80 9.19 -0.21
N GLN A 51 16.80 8.15 0.61
CA GLN A 51 17.65 6.98 0.46
C GLN A 51 16.84 5.72 0.76
N VAL A 52 16.83 4.79 -0.19
CA VAL A 52 16.26 3.47 0.02
C VAL A 52 17.32 2.59 0.69
N SER A 53 16.92 1.96 1.79
CA SER A 53 17.69 0.91 2.42
C SER A 53 16.86 -0.37 2.48
N GLY A 54 17.54 -1.47 2.75
CA GLY A 54 16.92 -2.77 3.01
C GLY A 54 17.84 -3.60 3.87
N ARG A 55 17.51 -4.88 4.06
CA ARG A 55 18.30 -5.82 4.84
C ARG A 55 19.00 -6.85 3.96
N THR A 56 20.17 -7.29 4.37
CA THR A 56 20.76 -8.53 3.82
C THR A 56 20.01 -9.75 4.33
N VAL A 57 20.35 -10.94 3.81
CA VAL A 57 19.83 -12.22 4.32
C VAL A 57 20.12 -12.40 5.82
N ASP A 58 21.24 -11.84 6.30
CA ASP A 58 21.64 -11.86 7.72
C ASP A 58 20.92 -10.81 8.56
N GLY A 59 20.02 -10.01 7.97
CA GLY A 59 19.24 -8.98 8.66
C GLY A 59 19.94 -7.63 8.83
N ASN A 60 21.17 -7.47 8.34
CA ASN A 60 21.93 -6.22 8.44
C ASN A 60 21.41 -5.18 7.45
N GLN A 61 21.24 -3.94 7.90
CA GLN A 61 20.84 -2.85 7.02
C GLN A 61 21.94 -2.49 6.02
N VAL A 62 21.55 -2.28 4.76
CA VAL A 62 22.42 -1.87 3.65
C VAL A 62 21.72 -0.85 2.75
N TRP A 63 22.53 -0.07 2.01
CA TRP A 63 22.07 1.01 1.13
C TRP A 63 22.52 0.82 -0.33
N LYS A 64 23.16 -0.30 -0.66
CA LYS A 64 23.70 -0.60 -2.00
C LYS A 64 23.55 -2.07 -2.35
N GLY A 65 23.59 -2.37 -3.64
CA GLY A 65 23.41 -3.71 -4.17
C GLY A 65 21.99 -4.25 -3.96
N LYS A 66 21.87 -5.57 -3.83
CA LYS A 66 20.60 -6.24 -3.57
C LYS A 66 20.30 -6.30 -2.07
N ALA A 67 19.06 -6.00 -1.71
CA ALA A 67 18.57 -6.10 -0.34
C ALA A 67 17.12 -6.56 -0.30
N PHE A 68 16.64 -6.92 0.89
CA PHE A 68 15.28 -7.34 1.16
C PHE A 68 14.54 -6.26 1.95
N ILE A 69 13.32 -5.95 1.55
CA ILE A 69 12.42 -5.07 2.31
C ILE A 69 11.20 -5.88 2.68
N ARG A 70 10.94 -6.03 3.98
CA ARG A 70 9.70 -6.60 4.49
C ARG A 70 8.66 -5.49 4.63
N ARG A 71 7.37 -5.81 4.52
CA ARG A 71 6.31 -4.82 4.75
C ARG A 71 6.42 -4.22 6.16
N GLY A 72 6.78 -5.01 7.16
CA GLY A 72 7.04 -4.55 8.53
C GLY A 72 8.22 -3.57 8.66
N ASP A 73 9.23 -3.62 7.77
CA ASP A 73 10.35 -2.67 7.78
C ASP A 73 9.89 -1.23 7.43
N LEU A 74 8.70 -1.07 6.85
CA LEU A 74 8.12 0.24 6.51
C LEU A 74 7.60 0.99 7.76
N GLU A 75 7.36 0.29 8.87
CA GLU A 75 6.84 0.85 10.11
C GLU A 75 7.86 1.77 10.81
N PRO A 76 7.43 2.73 11.65
CA PRO A 76 8.35 3.64 12.31
C PRO A 76 8.99 3.00 13.54
N GLY A 77 10.30 3.19 13.71
CA GLY A 77 11.02 2.69 14.88
C GLY A 77 11.30 1.19 14.82
N VAL A 78 11.36 0.60 13.63
CA VAL A 78 11.79 -0.78 13.42
C VAL A 78 13.25 -0.93 13.91
N PRO A 79 13.54 -1.84 14.85
CA PRO A 79 14.90 -2.01 15.36
C PRO A 79 15.90 -2.36 14.26
N GLY A 80 17.08 -1.73 14.30
CA GLY A 80 18.16 -1.98 13.34
C GLY A 80 17.84 -1.52 11.91
N LEU A 81 16.92 -0.56 11.76
CA LEU A 81 16.69 0.16 10.52
C LEU A 81 16.70 1.66 10.79
N GLU A 82 17.78 2.31 10.38
CA GLU A 82 17.99 3.75 10.51
C GLU A 82 17.52 4.47 9.25
N MET A 83 16.91 5.63 9.43
CA MET A 83 16.55 6.53 8.33
C MET A 83 17.60 7.64 8.23
N GLY A 84 17.77 8.20 7.03
CA GLY A 84 18.60 9.36 6.75
C GLY A 84 17.99 10.67 7.24
N GLU A 85 18.44 11.78 6.64
CA GLU A 85 18.09 13.15 7.07
C GLU A 85 16.61 13.48 6.88
N GLU A 86 15.95 12.86 5.89
CA GLU A 86 14.54 13.07 5.54
C GLU A 86 13.75 11.75 5.68
N PRO A 87 13.46 11.30 6.91
CA PRO A 87 12.93 9.96 7.18
C PRO A 87 11.56 9.70 6.55
N GLU A 88 10.78 10.74 6.27
CA GLU A 88 9.50 10.63 5.56
C GLU A 88 9.69 10.30 4.09
N PHE A 89 10.70 10.87 3.43
CA PHE A 89 10.99 10.58 2.04
C PHE A 89 11.63 9.21 1.90
N ASP A 90 12.56 8.85 2.79
CA ASP A 90 13.14 7.51 2.85
C ASP A 90 12.05 6.44 2.92
N ARG A 91 11.10 6.62 3.83
CA ARG A 91 9.96 5.71 3.98
C ARG A 91 9.05 5.70 2.77
N LEU A 92 8.73 6.86 2.19
CA LEU A 92 7.93 6.93 0.96
C LEU A 92 8.60 6.12 -0.15
N TYR A 93 9.92 6.22 -0.30
CA TYR A 93 10.66 5.49 -1.32
C TYR A 93 10.88 4.03 -0.97
N MET A 94 10.99 3.65 0.30
CA MET A 94 10.93 2.25 0.72
C MET A 94 9.56 1.64 0.40
N CYS A 95 8.46 2.36 0.63
CA CYS A 95 7.12 1.91 0.21
C CYS A 95 7.03 1.78 -1.31
N ALA A 96 7.61 2.72 -2.06
CA ALA A 96 7.65 2.67 -3.52
C ALA A 96 8.45 1.49 -4.05
N ALA A 97 9.62 1.22 -3.44
CA ALA A 97 10.44 0.07 -3.75
C ALA A 97 9.72 -1.24 -3.43
N TRP A 98 9.15 -1.36 -2.23
CA TRP A 98 8.38 -2.52 -1.84
C TRP A 98 7.24 -2.81 -2.83
N LEU A 99 6.42 -1.79 -3.13
CA LEU A 99 5.28 -1.94 -4.03
C LEU A 99 5.71 -2.27 -5.47
N ALA A 100 6.78 -1.66 -5.97
CA ALA A 100 7.23 -1.85 -7.35
C ALA A 100 7.83 -3.24 -7.60
N GLU A 101 8.51 -3.83 -6.61
CA GLU A 101 9.13 -5.16 -6.73
C GLU A 101 8.19 -6.29 -6.25
N HIS A 102 7.01 -5.96 -5.72
CA HIS A 102 6.08 -6.97 -5.19
C HIS A 102 5.48 -7.84 -6.31
N PRO A 103 5.60 -9.18 -6.26
CA PRO A 103 5.24 -10.04 -7.38
C PRO A 103 3.74 -10.05 -7.71
N SER A 104 2.88 -9.83 -6.72
CA SER A 104 1.41 -9.82 -6.89
C SER A 104 0.75 -8.46 -6.72
N ARG A 105 1.53 -7.39 -6.54
CA ARG A 105 1.01 -6.02 -6.29
C ARG A 105 1.73 -4.97 -7.13
N GLY A 106 2.94 -5.29 -7.60
CA GLY A 106 3.70 -4.48 -8.52
C GLY A 106 3.10 -4.50 -9.91
N GLY A 107 2.86 -3.31 -10.44
CA GLY A 107 2.70 -3.11 -11.88
C GLY A 107 4.05 -2.98 -12.58
N ASN A 108 4.07 -2.38 -13.77
CA ASN A 108 5.33 -2.02 -14.42
C ASN A 108 6.15 -1.07 -13.52
N ARG A 109 7.37 -1.49 -13.15
CA ARG A 109 8.30 -0.72 -12.33
C ARG A 109 8.48 0.70 -12.90
N ARG A 110 7.90 1.69 -12.21
CA ARG A 110 7.98 3.12 -12.57
C ARG A 110 8.62 3.88 -11.42
N PHE A 111 9.66 4.65 -11.74
CA PHE A 111 10.26 5.55 -10.75
C PHE A 111 9.28 6.66 -10.37
N VAL A 112 9.07 6.84 -9.07
CA VAL A 112 8.21 7.87 -8.49
C VAL A 112 8.99 9.18 -8.47
N ASP A 113 8.55 10.16 -9.27
CA ASP A 113 9.19 11.47 -9.34
C ASP A 113 8.32 12.51 -8.62
N ILE A 114 8.72 12.86 -7.39
CA ILE A 114 7.96 13.77 -6.51
C ILE A 114 8.24 15.26 -6.75
N ARG A 115 9.09 15.58 -7.73
CA ARG A 115 9.53 16.94 -7.98
C ARG A 115 8.42 17.77 -8.62
N GLU A 116 8.32 19.02 -8.19
CA GLU A 116 7.55 20.05 -8.87
C GLU A 116 8.49 20.86 -9.79
N PRO A 117 8.35 20.75 -11.12
CA PRO A 117 9.28 21.40 -12.05
C PRO A 117 9.21 22.93 -12.06
N GLN A 118 8.11 23.51 -11.59
CA GLN A 118 7.76 24.93 -11.81
C GLN A 118 7.76 25.79 -10.54
N SER A 119 7.85 25.18 -9.36
CA SER A 119 7.93 25.92 -8.10
C SER A 119 9.39 25.98 -7.63
N GLY A 120 9.86 27.14 -7.17
CA GLY A 120 11.17 27.25 -6.50
C GLY A 120 11.29 26.42 -5.21
N ARG A 121 10.22 25.67 -4.86
CA ARG A 121 10.06 24.77 -3.73
C ARG A 121 9.73 23.37 -4.25
N ARG A 122 10.77 22.69 -4.75
CA ARG A 122 10.71 21.43 -5.51
C ARG A 122 9.89 20.29 -4.87
N PHE A 123 9.68 20.29 -3.55
CA PHE A 123 9.02 19.20 -2.81
C PHE A 123 7.83 19.63 -1.94
N GLU A 124 7.42 20.90 -1.98
CA GLU A 124 6.45 21.49 -1.04
C GLU A 124 5.08 20.79 -1.05
N ALA A 125 4.55 20.38 -2.21
CA ALA A 125 3.28 19.64 -2.23
C ALA A 125 3.39 18.27 -1.58
N VAL A 126 4.49 17.54 -1.84
CA VAL A 126 4.70 16.23 -1.21
C VAL A 126 4.89 16.39 0.30
N GLU A 127 5.68 17.36 0.77
CA GLU A 127 5.89 17.61 2.19
C GLU A 127 4.55 17.88 2.91
N ARG A 128 3.72 18.75 2.32
CA ARG A 128 2.37 19.02 2.83
C ARG A 128 1.48 17.78 2.86
N ALA A 129 1.57 16.93 1.83
CA ALA A 129 0.84 15.67 1.79
C ALA A 129 1.28 14.72 2.91
N LEU A 130 2.59 14.52 3.11
CA LEU A 130 3.11 13.64 4.16
C LEU A 130 2.79 14.17 5.57
N ILE A 131 2.87 15.49 5.78
CA ILE A 131 2.41 16.15 7.02
C ILE A 131 0.94 15.83 7.29
N ALA A 132 0.08 15.96 6.27
CA ALA A 132 -1.34 15.68 6.42
C ALA A 132 -1.60 14.21 6.77
N CYS A 133 -0.91 13.27 6.12
CA CYS A 133 -1.02 11.84 6.40
C CYS A 133 -0.59 11.49 7.84
N ARG A 134 0.46 12.13 8.38
CA ARG A 134 0.89 11.94 9.78
C ARG A 134 -0.08 12.52 10.80
N SER A 135 -0.75 13.62 10.45
CA SER A 135 -1.66 14.31 11.37
C SER A 135 -3.00 13.58 11.54
N ALA A 136 -3.39 12.76 10.56
CA ALA A 136 -4.60 11.96 10.59
C ALA A 136 -4.39 10.62 9.85
N PRO A 137 -3.56 9.70 10.39
CA PRO A 137 -3.32 8.42 9.76
C PRO A 137 -4.59 7.57 9.78
N GLY A 138 -5.42 7.70 10.82
CA GLY A 138 -6.81 7.24 10.84
C GLY A 138 -7.66 8.12 9.94
N LEU A 139 -7.56 7.86 8.65
CA LEU A 139 -8.28 8.50 7.58
C LEU A 139 -9.75 8.87 7.92
N PHE A 140 -10.00 10.19 7.97
CA PHE A 140 -11.26 10.91 7.69
C PHE A 140 -12.25 11.17 8.86
N GLU A 141 -12.03 12.25 9.63
CA GLU A 141 -13.20 13.01 10.12
C GLU A 141 -13.95 13.57 8.91
N ALA A 142 -15.09 12.99 8.59
CA ALA A 142 -16.03 13.48 7.58
C ALA A 142 -16.79 14.74 8.05
N SER A 143 -16.12 15.67 8.76
CA SER A 143 -16.73 16.93 9.16
C SER A 143 -16.65 17.93 8.01
N ALA A 144 -17.81 18.53 7.71
CA ALA A 144 -18.16 19.21 6.47
C ALA A 144 -17.46 20.56 6.19
N TYR A 145 -16.25 20.79 6.72
CA TYR A 145 -15.56 22.07 6.58
C TYR A 145 -14.05 21.87 6.42
N ARG A 146 -13.60 21.73 5.16
CA ARG A 146 -12.31 22.16 4.62
C ARG A 146 -12.28 21.81 3.12
N ASP A 147 -11.64 22.65 2.32
CA ASP A 147 -11.64 22.68 0.83
C ASP A 147 -11.01 21.45 0.12
N TRP A 148 -11.25 20.23 0.62
CA TRP A 148 -10.60 18.99 0.19
C TRP A 148 -11.55 18.15 -0.67
N SER A 149 -11.47 18.29 -1.99
CA SER A 149 -12.22 17.46 -2.94
C SER A 149 -11.50 16.16 -3.36
N GLY A 150 -10.41 15.76 -2.69
CA GLY A 150 -9.60 14.62 -3.12
C GLY A 150 -8.44 14.22 -2.20
N TRP A 151 -7.63 13.27 -2.67
CA TRP A 151 -6.37 12.86 -2.05
C TRP A 151 -5.39 14.04 -1.96
N PRO A 152 -4.47 14.06 -0.98
CA PRO A 152 -3.41 15.05 -0.95
C PRO A 152 -2.66 15.11 -2.29
N THR A 153 -2.46 16.32 -2.82
CA THR A 153 -1.67 16.50 -4.05
C THR A 153 -0.21 16.16 -3.76
N ALA A 154 0.24 15.03 -4.28
CA ALA A 154 1.61 14.57 -4.16
C ALA A 154 2.11 14.18 -5.56
N PRO A 155 2.93 15.01 -6.22
CA PRO A 155 3.44 14.75 -7.56
C PRO A 155 4.05 13.35 -7.66
N GLY A 156 3.74 12.62 -8.73
CA GLY A 156 4.26 11.26 -8.95
C GLY A 156 3.76 10.17 -7.99
N VAL A 157 3.12 10.52 -6.87
CA VAL A 157 2.62 9.58 -5.86
C VAL A 157 1.16 9.22 -6.16
N GLY A 158 0.94 7.99 -6.62
CA GLY A 158 -0.41 7.45 -6.85
C GLY A 158 -1.10 7.01 -5.55
N HIS A 159 -2.40 6.72 -5.63
CA HIS A 159 -3.22 6.32 -4.48
C HIS A 159 -2.71 5.04 -3.79
N SER A 160 -2.20 4.06 -4.54
CA SER A 160 -1.64 2.82 -3.97
C SER A 160 -0.42 3.10 -3.10
N LEU A 161 0.54 3.85 -3.63
CA LEU A 161 1.72 4.25 -2.85
C LEU A 161 1.33 5.10 -1.64
N MET A 162 0.44 6.07 -1.82
CA MET A 162 -0.03 6.89 -0.70
C MET A 162 -0.73 6.05 0.37
N SER A 163 -1.56 5.08 -0.01
CA SER A 163 -2.21 4.18 0.94
C SER A 163 -1.23 3.30 1.71
N LEU A 164 -0.20 2.77 1.05
CA LEU A 164 0.86 1.99 1.72
C LEU A 164 1.67 2.87 2.67
N TYR A 165 2.00 4.10 2.25
CA TYR A 165 2.67 5.06 3.11
C TYR A 165 1.83 5.36 4.36
N CYS A 166 0.53 5.63 4.20
CA CYS A 166 -0.39 5.86 5.32
C CYS A 166 -0.52 4.64 6.25
N TRP A 167 -0.54 3.42 5.70
CA TRP A 167 -0.47 2.19 6.49
C TRP A 167 0.82 2.14 7.31
N ALA A 168 1.95 2.41 6.66
CA ALA A 168 3.29 2.32 7.24
C ALA A 168 3.51 3.31 8.38
N ILE A 169 2.97 4.53 8.31
CA ILE A 169 3.08 5.52 9.40
C ILE A 169 1.94 5.43 10.42
N GLY A 170 0.87 4.69 10.11
CA GLY A 170 -0.28 4.53 10.97
C GLY A 170 0.05 3.76 12.24
N ARG A 171 -0.30 4.31 13.40
CA ARG A 171 -0.11 3.66 14.71
C ARG A 171 -1.43 3.45 15.41
N GLY A 172 -1.72 2.19 15.76
CA GLY A 172 -2.93 1.80 16.51
C GLY A 172 -4.24 2.02 15.73
N GLY A 173 -5.32 1.41 16.24
CA GLY A 173 -6.68 1.56 15.68
C GLY A 173 -6.87 1.00 14.26
N ASP A 174 -7.94 1.43 13.59
CA ASP A 174 -8.27 1.10 12.21
C ASP A 174 -7.27 1.81 11.26
N ARG A 175 -6.12 1.20 11.01
CA ARG A 175 -5.09 1.72 10.08
C ARG A 175 -5.61 1.75 8.63
N PRO A 176 -5.18 2.71 7.80
CA PRO A 176 -5.42 2.66 6.35
C PRO A 176 -4.90 1.37 5.74
N GLN A 177 -5.68 0.77 4.87
CA GLN A 177 -5.34 -0.44 4.14
C GLN A 177 -4.82 -0.07 2.74
N LEU A 178 -3.87 -0.83 2.22
CA LEU A 178 -3.28 -0.66 0.90
C LEU A 178 -4.36 -0.83 -0.17
N LEU A 179 -4.53 0.21 -0.99
CA LEU A 179 -5.44 0.22 -2.12
C LEU A 179 -4.70 -0.17 -3.40
N ASP A 180 -4.97 -1.35 -3.94
CA ASP A 180 -4.50 -1.76 -5.27
C ASP A 180 -5.65 -2.28 -6.16
N ASN A 181 -5.40 -2.35 -7.47
CA ASN A 181 -6.42 -2.75 -8.44
C ASN A 181 -6.88 -4.21 -8.23
N ASP A 182 -6.00 -5.06 -7.72
CA ASP A 182 -6.29 -6.48 -7.52
C ASP A 182 -7.27 -6.68 -6.37
N SER A 183 -7.01 -6.04 -5.24
CA SER A 183 -7.89 -6.08 -4.07
C SER A 183 -9.23 -5.39 -4.37
N ALA A 184 -9.20 -4.26 -5.07
CA ALA A 184 -10.42 -3.59 -5.55
C ALA A 184 -11.20 -4.45 -6.57
N GLY A 185 -10.49 -5.18 -7.43
CA GLY A 185 -11.05 -6.13 -8.38
C GLY A 185 -11.74 -7.31 -7.69
N SER A 186 -11.09 -7.91 -6.69
CA SER A 186 -11.70 -8.97 -5.87
C SER A 186 -12.94 -8.48 -5.13
N LEU A 187 -12.91 -7.27 -4.54
CA LEU A 187 -14.12 -6.69 -3.92
C LEU A 187 -15.26 -6.48 -4.93
N THR A 188 -14.93 -5.99 -6.14
CA THR A 188 -15.93 -5.83 -7.21
C THR A 188 -16.55 -7.17 -7.58
N TRP A 189 -15.74 -8.23 -7.63
CA TRP A 189 -16.20 -9.60 -7.88
C TRP A 189 -17.16 -10.09 -6.78
N HIS A 190 -16.88 -9.74 -5.52
CA HIS A 190 -17.74 -10.06 -4.37
C HIS A 190 -18.92 -9.08 -4.18
N GLY A 191 -19.28 -8.32 -5.22
CA GLY A 191 -20.49 -7.49 -5.25
C GLY A 191 -20.30 -6.04 -4.78
N TRP A 192 -19.07 -5.60 -4.51
CA TRP A 192 -18.83 -4.18 -4.21
C TRP A 192 -18.92 -3.35 -5.49
N MET A 193 -20.06 -2.69 -5.70
CA MET A 193 -20.38 -1.94 -6.92
C MET A 193 -19.67 -0.58 -7.01
N VAL A 194 -18.35 -0.58 -6.92
CA VAL A 194 -17.46 0.57 -7.14
C VAL A 194 -16.48 0.18 -8.24
N ALA A 195 -16.21 1.09 -9.19
CA ALA A 195 -15.26 0.81 -10.26
C ALA A 195 -13.89 0.40 -9.68
N SER A 196 -13.28 -0.66 -10.21
CA SER A 196 -12.04 -1.24 -9.67
C SER A 196 -10.78 -0.39 -9.91
N SER A 197 -10.83 0.59 -10.81
CA SER A 197 -9.67 1.42 -11.18
C SER A 197 -9.28 2.37 -10.05
N VAL A 198 -8.26 2.00 -9.28
CA VAL A 198 -7.86 2.73 -8.07
C VAL A 198 -7.33 4.14 -8.33
N SER A 199 -6.79 4.39 -9.53
CA SER A 199 -6.30 5.72 -9.94
C SER A 199 -7.41 6.78 -9.95
N THR A 200 -8.68 6.38 -10.01
CA THR A 200 -9.85 7.28 -10.03
C THR A 200 -10.58 7.35 -8.69
N TYR A 201 -10.04 6.73 -7.63
CA TYR A 201 -10.70 6.72 -6.34
C TYR A 201 -10.68 8.11 -5.72
N SER A 202 -11.87 8.63 -5.41
CA SER A 202 -11.96 9.75 -4.47
C SER A 202 -11.66 9.28 -3.05
N VAL A 203 -11.34 10.24 -2.19
CA VAL A 203 -11.24 10.02 -0.74
C VAL A 203 -12.48 9.28 -0.21
N ARG A 204 -13.69 9.68 -0.61
CA ARG A 204 -14.93 9.01 -0.20
C ARG A 204 -14.96 7.51 -0.58
N ARG A 205 -14.49 7.15 -1.77
CA ARG A 205 -14.40 5.74 -2.19
C ARG A 205 -13.36 4.99 -1.36
N TYR A 206 -12.25 5.62 -1.05
CA TYR A 206 -11.22 5.02 -0.21
C TYR A 206 -11.66 4.88 1.26
N VAL A 207 -12.45 5.82 1.82
CA VAL A 207 -13.12 5.64 3.12
C VAL A 207 -13.97 4.38 3.10
N ARG A 208 -14.81 4.23 2.06
CA ARG A 208 -15.71 3.08 1.91
C ARG A 208 -14.93 1.77 1.79
N TYR A 209 -13.84 1.76 1.02
CA TYR A 209 -12.91 0.64 0.91
C TYR A 209 -12.39 0.20 2.28
N ASN A 210 -11.82 1.14 3.04
CA ASN A 210 -11.29 0.86 4.38
C ASN A 210 -12.40 0.38 5.33
N ALA A 211 -13.54 1.08 5.37
CA ALA A 211 -14.65 0.73 6.25
C ALA A 211 -15.18 -0.68 5.98
N LEU A 212 -15.20 -1.11 4.72
CA LEU A 212 -15.59 -2.46 4.31
C LEU A 212 -14.58 -3.50 4.80
N ILE A 213 -13.29 -3.30 4.55
CA ILE A 213 -12.22 -4.22 4.99
C ILE A 213 -12.20 -4.35 6.52
N HIS A 214 -12.24 -3.23 7.24
CA HIS A 214 -12.27 -3.25 8.70
C HIS A 214 -13.52 -3.93 9.25
N ARG A 215 -14.68 -3.79 8.59
CA ARG A 215 -15.88 -4.52 8.99
C ARG A 215 -15.71 -6.02 8.78
N TRP A 216 -15.22 -6.44 7.62
CA TRP A 216 -14.96 -7.84 7.30
C TRP A 216 -13.97 -8.47 8.27
N ALA A 217 -12.92 -7.73 8.63
CA ALA A 217 -11.93 -8.13 9.62
C ALA A 217 -12.56 -8.34 11.00
N ARG A 218 -13.40 -7.38 11.45
CA ARG A 218 -14.16 -7.50 12.70
C ARG A 218 -15.10 -8.69 12.71
N SER A 219 -15.85 -8.93 11.63
CA SER A 219 -16.76 -10.09 11.55
C SER A 219 -16.01 -11.42 11.57
N ALA A 220 -14.81 -11.46 10.98
CA ALA A 220 -13.96 -12.65 10.98
C ALA A 220 -13.06 -12.76 12.22
N SER A 221 -13.06 -11.78 13.12
CA SER A 221 -12.15 -11.68 14.28
C SER A 221 -10.67 -11.78 13.91
N VAL A 222 -10.27 -11.09 12.83
CA VAL A 222 -8.89 -11.04 12.32
C VAL A 222 -8.44 -9.60 12.13
N GLN A 223 -7.14 -9.41 11.85
CA GLN A 223 -6.62 -8.11 11.46
C GLN A 223 -7.03 -7.72 10.04
N PRO A 224 -7.29 -6.42 9.77
CA PRO A 224 -7.75 -5.94 8.46
C PRO A 224 -6.74 -6.19 7.33
N GLU A 225 -5.44 -6.20 7.64
CA GLU A 225 -4.40 -6.51 6.67
C GLU A 225 -4.52 -7.96 6.16
N LEU A 226 -5.02 -8.90 6.96
CA LEU A 226 -5.25 -10.27 6.49
C LEU A 226 -6.38 -10.32 5.46
N VAL A 227 -7.44 -9.52 5.65
CA VAL A 227 -8.51 -9.41 4.65
C VAL A 227 -7.97 -8.77 3.36
N GLU A 228 -7.13 -7.75 3.47
CA GLU A 228 -6.42 -7.13 2.33
C GLU A 228 -5.51 -8.13 1.59
N MET A 229 -4.71 -8.92 2.32
CA MET A 229 -3.87 -9.99 1.73
C MET A 229 -4.72 -11.06 1.05
N TRP A 230 -5.84 -11.45 1.65
CA TRP A 230 -6.75 -12.42 1.05
C TRP A 230 -7.36 -11.91 -0.26
N LEU A 231 -7.81 -10.65 -0.31
CA LEU A 231 -8.38 -10.04 -1.51
C LEU A 231 -7.38 -10.04 -2.68
N ASN A 232 -6.12 -9.65 -2.42
CA ASN A 232 -5.07 -9.73 -3.43
C ASN A 232 -4.85 -11.18 -3.90
N ARG A 233 -4.75 -12.13 -2.97
CA ARG A 233 -4.58 -13.56 -3.28
C ARG A 233 -5.74 -14.13 -4.09
N ASP A 234 -6.98 -13.82 -3.72
CA ASP A 234 -8.19 -14.28 -4.42
C ASP A 234 -8.19 -13.81 -5.88
N TRP A 235 -7.81 -12.56 -6.11
CA TRP A 235 -7.66 -12.04 -7.46
C TRP A 235 -6.59 -12.79 -8.26
N GLN A 236 -5.43 -13.05 -7.68
CA GLN A 236 -4.34 -13.77 -8.35
C GLN A 236 -4.72 -15.21 -8.72
N ILE A 237 -5.47 -15.90 -7.86
CA ILE A 237 -6.01 -17.24 -8.17
C ILE A 237 -6.93 -17.17 -9.40
N ARG A 238 -7.81 -16.17 -9.47
CA ARG A 238 -8.73 -15.98 -10.61
C ARG A 238 -7.99 -15.68 -11.90
N LEU A 239 -6.94 -14.85 -11.84
CA LEU A 239 -6.07 -14.59 -13.00
C LEU A 239 -5.40 -15.88 -13.48
N ALA A 240 -4.83 -16.68 -12.57
CA ALA A 240 -4.19 -17.93 -12.90
C ALA A 240 -5.16 -18.98 -13.49
N GLU A 241 -6.41 -19.03 -13.01
CA GLU A 241 -7.45 -19.88 -13.60
C GLU A 241 -7.87 -19.42 -14.99
N THR A 242 -7.98 -18.11 -15.21
CA THR A 242 -8.33 -17.53 -16.51
C THR A 242 -7.24 -17.80 -17.54
N THR A 243 -5.97 -17.63 -17.17
CA THR A 243 -4.83 -17.95 -18.02
C THR A 243 -4.80 -19.44 -18.37
N ARG A 244 -4.96 -20.34 -17.38
CA ARG A 244 -5.03 -21.79 -17.61
C ARG A 244 -6.16 -22.20 -18.57
N ARG A 245 -7.33 -21.57 -18.47
CA ARG A 245 -8.46 -21.81 -19.39
C ARG A 245 -8.18 -21.33 -20.82
N ARG A 246 -7.40 -20.25 -20.98
CA ARG A 246 -7.00 -19.73 -22.29
C ARG A 246 -5.93 -20.60 -22.95
N ASP A 247 -5.03 -21.18 -22.17
CA ASP A 247 -3.91 -21.98 -22.67
C ASP A 247 -4.28 -23.45 -22.98
N GLY A 248 -5.54 -23.85 -22.78
CA GLY A 248 -6.08 -25.12 -23.26
C GLY A 248 -5.67 -26.38 -22.48
N SER A 249 -4.99 -26.27 -21.34
CA SER A 249 -4.59 -27.41 -20.50
C SER A 249 -5.71 -27.90 -19.57
N ALA A 250 -6.88 -28.19 -20.13
CA ALA A 250 -7.94 -28.96 -19.48
C ALA A 250 -8.32 -30.14 -20.38
N LEU A 251 -7.40 -31.10 -20.49
CA LEU A 251 -7.65 -32.51 -20.78
C LEU A 251 -6.74 -33.35 -19.88
#